data_AF-A0A930HVV1-F1
#
_entry.id   AF-A0A930HVV1-F1
#
_cell.length_a   1.000
_cell.length_b   1.000
_cell.length_c   1.000
_cell.angle_alpha   90.00
_cell.angle_beta   90.00
_cell.angle_gamma   90.00
#
_symmetry.space_group_name_H-M   'P 1'
#
loop_
_entity.id
_entity.type
_entity.pdbx_description
1 polymer ?
#
loop_
_entity_poly.entity_id
_entity_poly.type
_entity_poly.pdbx_seq_one_letter_code
_entity_poly.pdbx_strand_id
1 'polypeptide(L)'
;MAEYNVARKDPGQFVPGGTIPYGPSNQLDTQQGINSFAMLTGGEANQVHLTSNGRTYTYPTVAQWESVIPFQGAAAVNTQGGNVDRASVAVSVGSLSGDTEYSSRRVGNVVYALALKNLGGTQKHCVAYRYERVHNPQAPAGPTWDLHITQMLHSQLVKNPSPPYHIQNPHFAGDKTTTVHDRIAFQVDAIHLGAQFVGDVNDIANEAFWTDATMRKERRTLPLSYTTFVVDAKPTFPPRRNWSSEARRLGIDFRRYEAIMNYYNRLRDRAIRVGKGAPFFYWVGDADKIAAAPEGAKFWVEGASALSANERRVIRFSCRPFTTQ
;
A
#
# COMPACT_ATOMS: atom_id res chain seq x y z
N MET A 1 15.83 10.51 -1.51
CA MET A 1 14.52 10.37 -0.85
C MET A 1 14.58 9.16 0.05
N ALA A 2 14.15 9.30 1.30
CA ALA A 2 14.10 8.16 2.21
C ALA A 2 12.64 7.77 2.43
N GLU A 3 12.32 6.52 2.09
CA GLU A 3 11.01 5.91 2.32
C GLU A 3 11.04 5.21 3.69
N TYR A 4 10.07 5.54 4.55
CA TYR A 4 9.92 4.89 5.85
C TYR A 4 8.51 4.38 6.05
N ASN A 5 8.32 3.48 6.99
CA ASN A 5 6.99 3.08 7.44
C ASN A 5 6.41 4.07 8.44
N VAL A 6 5.09 4.22 8.43
CA VAL A 6 4.34 4.77 9.57
C VAL A 6 3.99 3.63 10.52
N ALA A 7 4.31 3.80 11.80
CA ALA A 7 3.92 2.86 12.85
C ALA A 7 2.39 2.79 13.00
N ARG A 8 1.87 1.66 13.46
CA ARG A 8 0.46 1.53 13.85
C ARG A 8 0.17 2.43 15.04
N LYS A 9 -0.97 3.11 14.96
CA LYS A 9 -1.57 3.79 16.12
C LYS A 9 -2.23 2.72 16.99
N ASP A 10 -2.00 2.76 18.30
CA ASP A 10 -2.60 1.86 19.29
C ASP A 10 -2.53 0.36 18.91
N PRO A 11 -1.32 -0.20 18.74
CA PRO A 11 -1.13 -1.55 18.19
C PRO A 11 -1.83 -2.67 18.99
N GLY A 12 -2.08 -2.48 20.29
CA GLY A 12 -2.82 -3.42 21.12
C GLY A 12 -4.29 -3.60 20.75
N GLN A 13 -4.86 -2.70 19.94
CA GLN A 13 -6.26 -2.76 19.50
C GLN A 13 -6.50 -3.66 18.27
N PHE A 14 -5.42 -4.14 17.62
CA PHE A 14 -5.49 -5.02 16.44
C PHE A 14 -5.79 -6.47 16.83
N VAL A 15 -6.94 -6.66 17.47
CA VAL A 15 -7.47 -7.94 17.97
C VAL A 15 -8.96 -8.05 17.64
N PRO A 16 -9.55 -9.27 17.65
CA PRO A 16 -10.99 -9.44 17.44
C PRO A 16 -11.82 -8.62 18.46
N GLY A 17 -12.80 -7.86 17.97
CA GLY A 17 -13.61 -6.95 18.79
C GLY A 17 -12.91 -5.66 19.24
N GLY A 18 -11.63 -5.48 18.92
CA GLY A 18 -10.88 -4.26 19.27
C GLY A 18 -11.40 -3.03 18.52
N THR A 19 -11.25 -1.85 19.11
CA THR A 19 -11.57 -0.57 18.47
C THR A 19 -10.62 -0.34 17.28
N ILE A 20 -11.14 0.16 16.16
CA ILE A 20 -10.33 0.47 14.99
C ILE A 20 -9.69 1.85 15.20
N PRO A 21 -8.35 1.97 15.23
CA PRO A 21 -7.69 3.26 15.40
C PRO A 21 -8.00 4.20 14.22
N TYR A 22 -8.31 5.46 14.53
CA TYR A 22 -8.52 6.50 13.51
C TYR A 22 -7.27 7.35 13.31
N GLY A 23 -6.91 7.57 12.05
CA GLY A 23 -5.78 8.39 11.63
C GLY A 23 -4.40 7.75 11.85
N PRO A 24 -3.33 8.40 11.36
CA PRO A 24 -1.96 7.90 11.50
C PRO A 24 -1.44 8.04 12.94
N SER A 25 -0.43 7.23 13.30
CA SER A 25 0.33 7.43 14.54
C SER A 25 1.23 8.66 14.48
N ASN A 26 1.57 9.10 13.27
CA ASN A 26 2.63 10.06 13.00
C ASN A 26 3.93 9.72 13.75
N GLN A 27 4.31 8.44 13.74
CA GLN A 27 5.62 7.96 14.17
C GLN A 27 6.26 7.11 13.08
N LEU A 28 7.57 7.30 12.86
CA LEU A 28 8.35 6.41 12.01
C LEU A 28 8.45 5.05 12.69
N ASP A 29 8.20 3.99 11.92
CA ASP A 29 8.49 2.65 12.39
C ASP A 29 9.93 2.25 12.08
N THR A 30 10.63 1.82 13.12
CA THR A 30 12.00 1.28 13.06
C THR A 30 12.05 -0.23 13.17
N GLN A 31 10.91 -0.88 13.48
CA GLN A 31 10.86 -2.29 13.80
C GLN A 31 10.49 -3.18 12.61
N GLN A 32 9.96 -2.65 11.51
CA GLN A 32 9.62 -3.36 10.26
C GLN A 32 8.87 -4.69 10.48
N GLY A 33 8.10 -4.77 11.57
CA GLY A 33 7.36 -5.93 12.04
C GLY A 33 5.85 -5.69 11.95
N ILE A 34 5.04 -6.43 12.71
CA ILE A 34 3.57 -6.26 12.64
C ILE A 34 3.11 -4.82 12.91
N ASN A 35 3.82 -4.10 13.76
CA ASN A 35 3.51 -2.71 14.09
C ASN A 35 3.88 -1.71 12.98
N SER A 36 4.56 -2.12 11.92
CA SER A 36 4.97 -1.26 10.81
C SER A 36 3.91 -1.05 9.74
N PHE A 37 2.75 -1.69 9.88
CA PHE A 37 1.73 -1.78 8.84
C PHE A 37 0.48 -1.04 9.23
N ALA A 38 0.53 0.30 9.15
CA ALA A 38 -0.66 1.12 9.33
C ALA A 38 -1.79 0.60 8.42
N MET A 39 -3.04 0.63 8.92
CA MET A 39 -4.23 0.21 8.18
C MET A 39 -5.12 1.44 7.91
N LEU A 40 -4.56 2.42 7.20
CA LEU A 40 -5.21 3.72 6.99
C LEU A 40 -6.09 3.69 5.74
N THR A 41 -7.24 4.37 5.77
CA THR A 41 -7.90 4.79 4.52
C THR A 41 -6.99 5.76 3.76
N GLY A 42 -7.25 5.99 2.48
CA GLY A 42 -6.56 7.05 1.72
C GLY A 42 -6.71 8.43 2.38
N GLY A 43 -7.89 8.74 2.93
CA GLY A 43 -8.14 10.00 3.65
C GLY A 43 -7.33 10.14 4.93
N GLU A 44 -7.10 9.06 5.68
CA GLU A 44 -6.23 9.06 6.86
C GLU A 44 -4.75 9.07 6.46
N ALA A 45 -4.38 8.41 5.36
CA ALA A 45 -3.01 8.44 4.82
C ALA A 45 -2.58 9.85 4.40
N ASN A 46 -3.51 10.66 3.88
CA ASN A 46 -3.28 12.07 3.57
C ASN A 46 -2.96 12.94 4.80
N GLN A 47 -3.23 12.45 6.01
CA GLN A 47 -2.93 13.15 7.27
C GLN A 47 -1.53 12.81 7.79
N VAL A 48 -0.78 11.92 7.12
CA VAL A 48 0.57 11.55 7.52
C VAL A 48 1.50 12.77 7.38
N HIS A 49 2.06 13.18 8.50
CA HIS A 49 3.06 14.24 8.58
C HIS A 49 4.03 13.95 9.71
N LEU A 50 5.32 13.84 9.38
CA LEU A 50 6.38 13.45 10.30
C LEU A 50 7.57 14.38 10.17
N THR A 51 8.26 14.66 11.27
CA THR A 51 9.57 15.31 11.26
C THR A 51 10.57 14.44 12.02
N SER A 52 11.67 14.08 11.37
CA SER A 52 12.74 13.29 11.99
C SER A 52 14.08 13.59 11.33
N ASN A 53 15.16 13.65 12.11
CA ASN A 53 16.52 13.90 11.63
C ASN A 53 16.62 15.13 10.70
N GLY A 54 15.90 16.21 11.03
CA GLY A 54 15.87 17.44 10.24
C GLY A 54 15.12 17.35 8.90
N ARG A 55 14.38 16.26 8.66
CA ARG A 55 13.59 16.05 7.44
C ARG A 55 12.12 15.93 7.74
N THR A 56 11.29 16.39 6.81
CA THR A 56 9.85 16.23 6.84
C THR A 56 9.42 15.12 5.89
N TYR A 57 8.54 14.25 6.37
CA TYR A 57 7.98 13.15 5.61
C TYR A 57 6.47 13.28 5.51
N THR A 58 5.94 13.09 4.31
CA THR A 58 4.51 13.12 3.99
C THR A 58 4.15 11.93 3.12
N TYR A 59 2.86 11.67 2.92
CA TYR A 59 2.44 10.69 1.92
C TYR A 59 3.08 11.00 0.55
N PRO A 60 3.43 9.96 -0.24
CA PRO A 60 4.05 10.17 -1.54
C PRO A 60 3.03 10.55 -2.61
N THR A 61 3.49 11.18 -3.68
CA THR A 61 2.78 11.20 -4.96
C THR A 61 3.10 9.94 -5.78
N VAL A 62 2.29 9.66 -6.79
CA VAL A 62 2.55 8.56 -7.75
C VAL A 62 3.95 8.67 -8.35
N ALA A 63 4.34 9.84 -8.84
CA ALA A 63 5.65 10.05 -9.46
C ALA A 63 6.82 9.92 -8.47
N GLN A 64 6.63 10.26 -7.18
CA GLN A 64 7.63 9.99 -6.15
C GLN A 64 7.78 8.50 -5.88
N TRP A 65 6.69 7.76 -5.83
CA TRP A 65 6.73 6.31 -5.67
C TRP A 65 7.41 5.63 -6.86
N GLU A 66 7.01 5.98 -8.09
CA GLU A 66 7.55 5.41 -9.33
C GLU A 66 9.04 5.71 -9.56
N SER A 67 9.57 6.75 -8.95
CA SER A 67 11.01 7.04 -8.97
C SER A 67 11.89 5.96 -8.30
N VAL A 68 11.28 5.11 -7.47
CA VAL A 68 11.94 4.02 -6.74
C VAL A 68 11.38 2.68 -7.14
N ILE A 69 10.05 2.53 -7.21
CA ILE A 69 9.38 1.26 -7.50
C ILE A 69 8.25 1.53 -8.50
N PRO A 70 8.55 1.57 -9.81
CA PRO A 70 7.49 1.61 -10.82
C PRO A 70 6.52 0.44 -10.64
N PHE A 71 5.22 0.71 -10.76
CA PHE A 71 4.17 -0.30 -10.57
C PHE A 71 3.16 -0.35 -11.72
N GLN A 72 3.30 0.50 -12.74
CA GLN A 72 2.42 0.49 -13.91
C GLN A 72 3.21 0.46 -15.22
N GLY A 73 2.54 0.09 -16.31
CA GLY A 73 3.12 0.04 -17.65
C GLY A 73 4.29 -0.96 -17.78
N ALA A 74 5.11 -0.76 -18.82
CA ALA A 74 6.23 -1.65 -19.13
C ALA A 74 7.38 -1.57 -18.10
N ALA A 75 7.43 -0.51 -17.30
CA ALA A 75 8.47 -0.32 -16.28
C ALA A 75 8.17 -1.02 -14.95
N ALA A 76 6.94 -1.51 -14.75
CA ALA A 76 6.50 -2.12 -13.50
C ALA A 76 7.50 -3.18 -13.00
N VAL A 77 7.94 -3.05 -11.75
CA VAL A 77 8.97 -3.92 -11.19
C VAL A 77 8.42 -5.34 -11.08
N ASN A 78 9.03 -6.26 -11.83
CA ASN A 78 8.61 -7.64 -11.87
C ASN A 78 9.79 -8.58 -11.64
N THR A 79 9.90 -9.17 -10.44
CA THR A 79 10.91 -10.18 -10.14
C THR A 79 10.52 -11.56 -10.68
N GLN A 80 9.40 -11.68 -11.39
CA GLN A 80 8.90 -12.90 -12.02
C GLN A 80 8.96 -12.86 -13.56
N GLY A 81 9.25 -11.72 -14.20
CA GLY A 81 9.33 -11.66 -15.66
C GLY A 81 10.04 -10.44 -16.24
N GLY A 82 10.57 -10.62 -17.45
CA GLY A 82 10.95 -9.57 -18.40
C GLY A 82 12.24 -8.79 -18.10
N ASN A 83 12.91 -8.39 -19.17
CA ASN A 83 13.82 -7.25 -19.15
C ASN A 83 13.04 -6.02 -19.62
N VAL A 84 13.41 -4.85 -19.11
CA VAL A 84 12.84 -3.57 -19.56
C VAL A 84 13.94 -2.75 -20.20
N ASP A 85 13.66 -2.23 -21.38
CA ASP A 85 14.59 -1.41 -22.14
C ASP A 85 14.02 -0.02 -22.36
N ARG A 86 14.60 0.97 -21.66
CA ARG A 86 14.38 2.41 -21.88
C ARG A 86 12.90 2.81 -21.88
N ALA A 87 12.12 2.22 -20.97
CA ALA A 87 10.75 2.63 -20.74
C ALA A 87 10.73 4.07 -20.19
N SER A 88 9.78 4.88 -20.65
CA SER A 88 9.55 6.21 -20.06
C SER A 88 8.73 6.07 -18.79
N VAL A 89 9.18 6.70 -17.71
CA VAL A 89 8.50 6.75 -16.41
C VAL A 89 8.42 8.20 -15.95
N ALA A 90 7.23 8.63 -15.55
CA ALA A 90 7.05 9.93 -14.91
C ALA A 90 7.53 9.86 -13.46
N VAL A 91 8.49 10.71 -13.08
CA VAL A 91 9.13 10.68 -11.76
C VAL A 91 9.18 12.05 -11.12
N SER A 92 9.25 12.06 -9.79
CA SER A 92 9.50 13.26 -8.98
C SER A 92 10.54 12.97 -7.90
N VAL A 93 11.59 13.79 -7.83
CA VAL A 93 12.67 13.70 -6.84
C VAL A 93 12.96 15.09 -6.27
N GLY A 94 12.60 15.31 -4.99
CA GLY A 94 12.64 16.65 -4.41
C GLY A 94 11.75 17.62 -5.18
N SER A 95 12.29 18.75 -5.63
CA SER A 95 11.58 19.72 -6.48
C SER A 95 11.64 19.40 -7.99
N LEU A 96 12.42 18.40 -8.41
CA LEU A 96 12.56 18.03 -9.82
C LEU A 96 11.48 17.01 -10.19
N SER A 97 10.83 17.22 -11.33
CA SER A 97 9.83 16.30 -11.89
C SER A 97 9.91 16.25 -13.41
N GLY A 98 9.54 15.11 -13.99
CA GLY A 98 9.51 14.92 -15.44
C GLY A 98 9.58 13.45 -15.82
N ASP A 99 9.70 13.19 -17.11
CA ASP A 99 9.89 11.84 -17.63
C ASP A 99 11.38 11.45 -17.56
N THR A 100 11.62 10.16 -17.32
CA THR A 100 12.96 9.59 -17.26
C THR A 100 13.00 8.21 -17.91
N GLU A 101 14.19 7.79 -18.36
CA GLU A 101 14.38 6.44 -18.83
C GLU A 101 14.55 5.47 -17.64
N TYR A 102 13.86 4.34 -17.73
CA TYR A 102 13.96 3.20 -16.84
C TYR A 102 14.30 1.95 -17.64
N SER A 103 15.35 1.25 -17.21
CA SER A 103 15.74 -0.06 -17.76
C SER A 103 15.93 -1.04 -16.62
N SER A 104 15.59 -2.31 -16.84
CA SER A 104 15.84 -3.37 -15.84
C SER A 104 16.30 -4.67 -16.47
N ARG A 105 17.06 -5.44 -15.69
CA ARG A 105 17.56 -6.78 -16.00
C ARG A 105 17.28 -7.71 -14.85
N ARG A 106 16.75 -8.88 -15.17
CA ARG A 106 16.57 -9.95 -14.19
C ARG A 106 17.73 -10.93 -14.28
N VAL A 107 18.34 -11.23 -13.13
CA VAL A 107 19.29 -12.35 -12.99
C VAL A 107 18.87 -13.18 -11.79
N GLY A 108 18.48 -14.44 -12.02
CA GLY A 108 17.95 -15.30 -10.97
C GLY A 108 16.69 -14.71 -10.31
N ASN A 109 16.74 -14.44 -9.01
CA ASN A 109 15.62 -13.85 -8.24
C ASN A 109 15.81 -12.35 -7.95
N VAL A 110 16.80 -11.72 -8.58
CA VAL A 110 17.15 -10.32 -8.39
C VAL A 110 16.80 -9.54 -9.65
N VAL A 111 16.29 -8.33 -9.47
CA VAL A 111 16.09 -7.37 -10.56
C VAL A 111 16.99 -6.18 -10.32
N TYR A 112 17.85 -5.90 -11.29
CA TYR A 112 18.67 -4.70 -11.32
C TYR A 112 18.01 -3.68 -12.22
N ALA A 113 17.99 -2.42 -11.83
CA ALA A 113 17.38 -1.37 -12.61
C ALA A 113 18.24 -0.11 -12.64
N LEU A 114 18.27 0.53 -13.79
CA LEU A 114 18.83 1.85 -13.98
C LEU A 114 17.65 2.81 -14.17
N ALA A 115 17.52 3.77 -13.25
CA ALA A 115 16.40 4.70 -13.20
C ALA A 115 16.90 6.13 -13.12
N LEU A 116 15.99 7.09 -13.31
CA LEU A 116 16.29 8.53 -13.27
C LEU A 116 17.34 8.96 -14.31
N LYS A 117 17.53 8.13 -15.35
CA LYS A 117 18.44 8.38 -16.46
C LYS A 117 17.83 9.45 -17.37
N ASN A 118 18.63 10.44 -17.76
CA ASN A 118 18.19 11.60 -18.55
C ASN A 118 17.12 12.49 -17.88
N LEU A 119 16.86 12.36 -16.58
CA LEU A 119 15.92 13.24 -15.88
C LEU A 119 16.43 14.69 -15.94
N GLY A 120 15.64 15.60 -16.52
CA GLY A 120 16.05 16.98 -16.76
C GLY A 120 17.18 17.11 -17.79
N GLY A 121 17.37 16.13 -18.66
CA GLY A 121 18.42 16.11 -19.70
C GLY A 121 19.81 15.77 -19.19
N THR A 122 19.94 15.21 -17.97
CA THR A 122 21.23 14.95 -17.32
C THR A 122 21.30 13.58 -16.66
N GLN A 123 22.51 13.05 -16.48
CA GLN A 123 22.78 11.82 -15.70
C GLN A 123 22.99 12.08 -14.20
N LYS A 124 22.96 13.34 -13.77
CA LYS A 124 23.24 13.72 -12.38
C LYS A 124 22.38 12.96 -11.36
N HIS A 125 21.16 12.61 -11.74
CA HIS A 125 20.18 11.96 -10.89
C HIS A 125 20.11 10.44 -11.07
N CYS A 126 20.95 9.86 -11.94
CA CYS A 126 20.92 8.45 -12.26
C CYS A 126 21.18 7.58 -11.03
N VAL A 127 20.30 6.61 -10.80
CA VAL A 127 20.37 5.68 -9.67
C VAL A 127 20.30 4.25 -10.19
N ALA A 128 21.23 3.41 -9.71
CA ALA A 128 21.11 1.97 -9.82
C ALA A 128 20.29 1.45 -8.65
N TYR A 129 19.33 0.57 -8.94
CA TYR A 129 18.55 -0.17 -7.96
C TYR A 129 18.78 -1.67 -8.08
N ARG A 130 18.73 -2.36 -6.95
CA ARG A 130 18.71 -3.82 -6.85
C ARG A 130 17.53 -4.22 -5.97
N TYR A 131 16.60 -4.95 -6.56
CA TYR A 131 15.39 -5.43 -5.92
C TYR A 131 15.50 -6.93 -5.66
N GLU A 132 15.19 -7.33 -4.43
CA GLU A 132 15.25 -8.73 -4.04
C GLU A 132 14.19 -9.08 -2.99
N ARG A 133 13.61 -10.26 -3.09
CA ARG A 133 12.81 -10.84 -2.00
C ARG A 133 13.75 -11.49 -0.98
N VAL A 134 13.73 -10.98 0.25
CA VAL A 134 14.62 -11.41 1.34
C VAL A 134 13.85 -11.94 2.55
N HIS A 135 14.54 -12.61 3.46
CA HIS A 135 14.01 -12.97 4.78
C HIS A 135 13.89 -11.72 5.67
N ASN A 136 12.76 -11.58 6.39
CA ASN A 136 12.60 -10.53 7.40
C ASN A 136 12.67 -11.11 8.82
N PRO A 137 13.75 -10.85 9.58
CA PRO A 137 13.86 -11.31 10.97
C PRO A 137 12.91 -10.59 11.93
N GLN A 138 12.34 -9.45 11.55
CA GLN A 138 11.40 -8.69 12.40
C GLN A 138 9.93 -9.09 12.19
N ALA A 139 9.66 -10.03 11.27
CA ALA A 139 8.33 -10.62 11.14
C ALA A 139 7.89 -11.31 12.44
N PRO A 140 6.58 -11.42 12.72
CA PRO A 140 6.07 -12.22 13.84
C PRO A 140 6.54 -13.67 13.78
N ALA A 141 6.95 -14.21 14.93
CA ALA A 141 7.37 -15.61 15.05
C ALA A 141 6.19 -16.58 15.05
N GLY A 142 5.02 -16.13 15.50
CA GLY A 142 3.79 -16.91 15.59
C GLY A 142 2.64 -16.35 14.73
N PRO A 143 1.47 -17.00 14.77
CA PRO A 143 0.28 -16.53 14.08
C PRO A 143 -0.21 -15.19 14.64
N THR A 144 -0.83 -14.38 13.79
CA THR A 144 -1.44 -13.09 14.16
C THR A 144 -2.93 -13.15 13.87
N TRP A 145 -3.74 -12.36 14.57
CA TRP A 145 -5.18 -12.26 14.29
C TRP A 145 -5.46 -11.83 12.85
N ASP A 146 -6.49 -12.41 12.26
CA ASP A 146 -7.13 -11.86 11.07
C ASP A 146 -8.22 -10.89 11.52
N LEU A 147 -8.23 -9.70 10.93
CA LEU A 147 -9.15 -8.63 11.32
C LEU A 147 -10.25 -8.47 10.28
N HIS A 148 -11.49 -8.25 10.73
CA HIS A 148 -12.60 -7.99 9.81
C HIS A 148 -13.24 -6.65 10.13
N ILE A 149 -13.22 -5.76 9.15
CA ILE A 149 -13.83 -4.44 9.21
C ILE A 149 -15.18 -4.52 8.51
N THR A 150 -16.25 -4.28 9.27
CA THR A 150 -17.63 -4.35 8.78
C THR A 150 -18.21 -2.95 8.59
N GLN A 151 -19.24 -2.84 7.75
CA GLN A 151 -20.02 -1.61 7.59
C GLN A 151 -21.37 -1.76 8.29
N MET A 152 -21.87 -0.68 8.88
CA MET A 152 -23.18 -0.63 9.53
C MET A 152 -24.02 0.54 9.03
N LEU A 153 -25.33 0.32 8.87
CA LEU A 153 -26.24 1.42 8.56
C LEU A 153 -26.25 2.45 9.70
N HIS A 154 -26.22 3.73 9.32
CA HIS A 154 -26.21 4.84 10.26
C HIS A 154 -27.58 5.54 10.30
N SER A 155 -28.16 5.69 11.49
CA SER A 155 -29.53 6.21 11.68
C SER A 155 -29.77 7.60 11.10
N GLN A 156 -28.73 8.43 11.02
CA GLN A 156 -28.85 9.75 10.38
C GLN A 156 -28.69 9.66 8.85
N LEU A 157 -27.80 8.80 8.35
CA LEU A 157 -27.52 8.71 6.91
C LEU A 157 -28.65 8.04 6.15
N VAL A 158 -29.30 7.02 6.73
CA VAL A 158 -30.42 6.30 6.09
C VAL A 158 -31.62 7.22 5.78
N LYS A 159 -31.72 8.38 6.44
CA LYS A 159 -32.75 9.40 6.23
C LYS A 159 -32.44 10.33 5.05
N ASN A 160 -31.17 10.40 4.62
CA ASN A 160 -30.77 11.24 3.50
C ASN A 160 -31.35 10.72 2.19
N PRO A 161 -31.71 11.57 1.21
CA PRO A 161 -32.27 11.10 -0.05
C PRO A 161 -31.29 10.19 -0.82
N SER A 162 -29.99 10.46 -0.72
CA SER A 162 -28.93 9.81 -1.52
C SER A 162 -27.95 9.00 -0.67
N PRO A 163 -27.39 7.90 -1.22
CA PRO A 163 -26.34 7.12 -0.56
C PRO A 163 -25.02 7.91 -0.45
N PRO A 164 -24.05 7.47 0.39
CA PRO A 164 -24.07 6.25 1.20
C PRO A 164 -24.92 6.38 2.48
N TYR A 165 -25.51 5.26 2.90
CA TYR A 165 -26.36 5.15 4.08
C TYR A 165 -25.67 4.47 5.28
N HIS A 166 -24.39 4.15 5.15
CA HIS A 166 -23.61 3.41 6.13
C HIS A 166 -22.37 4.16 6.58
N ILE A 167 -21.84 3.73 7.71
CA ILE A 167 -20.50 4.05 8.19
C ILE A 167 -19.77 2.76 8.51
N GLN A 168 -18.46 2.86 8.71
CA GLN A 168 -17.67 1.77 9.25
C GLN A 168 -18.07 1.49 10.71
N ASN A 169 -18.10 0.20 11.07
CA ASN A 169 -18.19 -0.19 12.46
C ASN A 169 -16.92 0.25 13.20
N PRO A 170 -17.01 0.96 14.34
CA PRO A 170 -15.84 1.41 15.08
C PRO A 170 -15.00 0.27 15.67
N HIS A 171 -15.45 -0.98 15.61
CA HIS A 171 -14.74 -2.14 16.12
C HIS A 171 -14.53 -3.18 15.02
N PHE A 172 -13.42 -3.91 15.10
CA PHE A 172 -13.25 -5.15 14.34
C PHE A 172 -14.34 -6.16 14.72
N ALA A 173 -14.72 -7.03 13.79
CA ALA A 173 -15.60 -8.15 14.12
C ALA A 173 -14.95 -9.05 15.20
N GLY A 174 -15.78 -9.76 15.95
CA GLY A 174 -15.35 -10.61 17.06
C GLY A 174 -14.82 -11.99 16.64
N ASP A 175 -14.69 -12.25 15.34
CA ASP A 175 -14.26 -13.54 14.81
C ASP A 175 -12.80 -13.81 15.16
N LYS A 176 -12.52 -15.01 15.70
CA LYS A 176 -11.21 -15.38 16.21
C LYS A 176 -10.51 -16.33 15.24
N THR A 177 -9.98 -15.79 14.15
CA THR A 177 -9.11 -16.54 13.23
C THR A 177 -7.70 -15.94 13.20
N THR A 178 -6.71 -16.77 12.88
CA THR A 178 -5.31 -16.33 12.86
C THR A 178 -4.58 -16.88 11.65
N THR A 179 -3.62 -16.11 11.15
CA THR A 179 -2.74 -16.49 10.03
C THR A 179 -1.28 -16.52 10.46
N VAL A 180 -0.55 -17.57 10.07
CA VAL A 180 0.92 -17.62 10.10
C VAL A 180 1.45 -16.98 8.83
N HIS A 181 2.27 -15.94 8.94
CA HIS A 181 2.81 -15.21 7.78
C HIS A 181 4.16 -15.72 7.32
N ASP A 182 4.42 -15.59 6.02
CA ASP A 182 5.75 -15.81 5.49
C ASP A 182 6.68 -14.69 5.99
N ARG A 183 7.85 -15.06 6.50
CA ARG A 183 8.84 -14.11 7.05
C ARG A 183 9.67 -13.49 5.94
N ILE A 184 9.01 -12.73 5.07
CA ILE A 184 9.56 -12.18 3.83
C ILE A 184 9.41 -10.66 3.75
N ALA A 185 10.30 -10.01 3.01
CA ALA A 185 10.23 -8.60 2.67
C ALA A 185 10.77 -8.34 1.26
N PHE A 186 10.45 -7.17 0.71
CA PHE A 186 11.05 -6.63 -0.51
C PHE A 186 12.19 -5.70 -0.14
N GLN A 187 13.42 -6.07 -0.47
CA GLN A 187 14.60 -5.23 -0.26
C GLN A 187 14.88 -4.40 -1.50
N VAL A 188 15.12 -3.11 -1.28
CA VAL A 188 15.58 -2.16 -2.29
C VAL A 188 16.94 -1.65 -1.86
N ASP A 189 17.95 -2.02 -2.63
CA ASP A 189 19.29 -1.48 -2.55
C ASP A 189 19.44 -0.40 -3.62
N ALA A 190 20.06 0.74 -3.29
CA ALA A 190 20.22 1.87 -4.20
C ALA A 190 21.65 2.44 -4.16
N ILE A 191 22.19 2.79 -5.31
CA ILE A 191 23.49 3.47 -5.46
C ILE A 191 23.28 4.68 -6.38
N HIS A 192 23.65 5.86 -5.90
CA HIS A 192 23.64 7.08 -6.72
C HIS A 192 24.89 7.12 -7.58
N LEU A 193 24.72 7.07 -8.91
CA LEU A 193 25.83 6.94 -9.86
C LEU A 193 26.43 8.29 -10.24
N GLY A 194 25.61 9.34 -10.22
CA GLY A 194 26.01 10.71 -10.53
C GLY A 194 26.27 10.96 -12.03
N ALA A 195 26.66 12.20 -12.34
CA ALA A 195 26.71 12.70 -13.72
C ALA A 195 27.78 12.05 -14.62
N GLN A 196 28.79 11.40 -14.03
CA GLN A 196 29.93 10.81 -14.74
C GLN A 196 29.70 9.34 -15.13
N PHE A 197 28.54 8.77 -14.78
CA PHE A 197 28.23 7.39 -15.13
C PHE A 197 27.89 7.26 -16.62
N VAL A 198 28.62 6.41 -17.33
CA VAL A 198 28.49 6.18 -18.78
C VAL A 198 27.96 4.76 -19.12
N GLY A 199 27.52 4.00 -18.11
CA GLY A 199 27.07 2.62 -18.29
C GLY A 199 25.59 2.44 -18.66
N ASP A 200 25.23 1.17 -18.82
CA ASP A 200 23.87 0.69 -19.02
C ASP A 200 23.41 -0.26 -17.89
N VAL A 201 22.23 -0.85 -18.07
CA VAL A 201 21.65 -1.75 -17.07
C VAL A 201 22.39 -3.10 -16.98
N ASN A 202 23.07 -3.54 -18.03
CA ASN A 202 23.85 -4.77 -18.02
C ASN A 202 25.11 -4.62 -17.17
N ASP A 203 25.72 -3.43 -17.14
CA ASP A 203 26.89 -3.14 -16.30
C ASP A 203 26.60 -3.31 -14.80
N ILE A 204 25.37 -2.94 -14.38
CA ILE A 204 24.92 -3.08 -13.00
C ILE A 204 24.23 -4.43 -12.72
N ALA A 205 23.94 -5.22 -13.76
CA ALA A 205 23.28 -6.52 -13.64
C ALA A 205 24.25 -7.66 -13.28
N ASN A 206 25.10 -7.39 -12.30
CA ASN A 206 26.21 -8.22 -11.86
C ASN A 206 26.45 -7.95 -10.37
N GLU A 207 26.49 -8.99 -9.54
CA GLU A 207 26.65 -8.84 -8.09
C GLU A 207 27.98 -8.16 -7.69
N ALA A 208 29.05 -8.28 -8.50
CA ALA A 208 30.32 -7.63 -8.17
C ALA A 208 30.20 -6.09 -8.12
N PHE A 209 29.33 -5.49 -8.95
CA PHE A 209 28.99 -4.07 -8.88
C PHE A 209 28.41 -3.67 -7.50
N TRP A 210 27.60 -4.55 -6.91
CA TRP A 210 26.87 -4.29 -5.66
C TRP A 210 27.66 -4.61 -4.40
N THR A 211 28.79 -5.30 -4.53
CA THR A 211 29.71 -5.63 -3.44
C THR A 211 30.86 -4.65 -3.28
N ASP A 212 31.00 -3.67 -4.18
CA ASP A 212 32.02 -2.63 -4.07
C ASP A 212 31.78 -1.75 -2.82
N ALA A 213 32.69 -1.85 -1.85
CA ALA A 213 32.62 -1.13 -0.59
C ALA A 213 32.85 0.39 -0.74
N THR A 214 33.38 0.86 -1.87
CA THR A 214 33.59 2.29 -2.13
C THR A 214 32.30 3.01 -2.53
N MET A 215 31.28 2.27 -2.99
CA MET A 215 30.01 2.86 -3.40
C MET A 215 29.12 3.15 -2.19
N ARG A 216 28.59 4.37 -2.11
CA ARG A 216 27.59 4.72 -1.10
C ARG A 216 26.27 4.04 -1.43
N LYS A 217 25.99 2.97 -0.70
CA LYS A 217 24.77 2.16 -0.83
C LYS A 217 23.74 2.56 0.22
N GLU A 218 22.51 2.78 -0.22
CA GLU A 218 21.33 2.89 0.64
C GLU A 218 20.51 1.61 0.56
N ARG A 219 20.08 1.08 1.71
CA ARG A 219 19.24 -0.12 1.79
C ARG A 219 17.92 0.20 2.45
N ARG A 220 16.82 -0.28 1.85
CA ARG A 220 15.46 -0.17 2.37
C ARG A 220 14.82 -1.55 2.37
N THR A 221 14.08 -1.85 3.42
CA THR A 221 13.33 -3.11 3.53
C THR A 221 11.85 -2.77 3.63
N LEU A 222 11.07 -3.23 2.67
CA LEU A 222 9.63 -3.07 2.61
C LEU A 222 9.03 -4.43 2.98
N PRO A 223 8.74 -4.69 4.26
CA PRO A 223 7.94 -5.85 4.60
C PRO A 223 6.52 -5.66 4.02
N LEU A 224 5.81 -6.77 3.82
CA LEU A 224 4.64 -6.82 2.92
C LEU A 224 3.33 -6.61 3.67
N SER A 225 3.10 -7.34 4.75
CA SER A 225 2.31 -7.01 5.95
C SER A 225 2.08 -8.29 6.71
N TYR A 226 2.21 -8.21 8.03
CA TYR A 226 2.02 -9.32 8.94
C TYR A 226 0.66 -9.22 9.63
N THR A 227 -0.34 -8.75 8.89
CA THR A 227 -1.73 -8.72 9.33
C THR A 227 -2.62 -8.98 8.13
N THR A 228 -3.41 -10.03 8.26
CA THR A 228 -4.48 -10.33 7.33
C THR A 228 -5.71 -9.56 7.76
N PHE A 229 -6.40 -8.95 6.83
CA PHE A 229 -7.70 -8.36 7.11
C PHE A 229 -8.66 -8.45 5.92
N VAL A 230 -9.94 -8.38 6.25
CA VAL A 230 -11.04 -8.26 5.31
C VAL A 230 -11.78 -6.97 5.59
N VAL A 231 -12.15 -6.24 4.54
CA VAL A 231 -12.98 -5.04 4.66
C VAL A 231 -14.20 -5.18 3.79
N ASP A 232 -15.38 -5.09 4.40
CA ASP A 232 -16.62 -5.04 3.64
C ASP A 232 -16.76 -3.68 2.95
N ALA A 233 -17.03 -3.67 1.65
CA ALA A 233 -17.33 -2.46 0.89
C ALA A 233 -18.78 -1.96 1.09
N LYS A 234 -19.64 -2.80 1.68
CA LYS A 234 -21.05 -2.49 1.94
C LYS A 234 -21.55 -3.24 3.18
N PRO A 235 -22.65 -2.78 3.82
CA PRO A 235 -23.22 -3.48 4.97
C PRO A 235 -23.72 -4.87 4.62
N THR A 236 -23.64 -5.76 5.59
CA THR A 236 -24.36 -7.04 5.58
C THR A 236 -25.75 -6.85 6.18
N PHE A 237 -26.75 -7.49 5.56
CA PHE A 237 -28.15 -7.35 5.96
C PHE A 237 -28.66 -8.62 6.63
N PRO A 238 -29.48 -8.49 7.69
CA PRO A 238 -30.10 -9.65 8.28
C PRO A 238 -31.19 -10.24 7.36
N PRO A 239 -31.64 -11.47 7.64
CA PRO A 239 -32.75 -12.08 6.91
C PRO A 239 -34.01 -11.20 6.90
N ARG A 240 -34.82 -11.28 5.82
CA ARG A 240 -36.02 -10.43 5.61
C ARG A 240 -36.97 -10.36 6.80
N ARG A 241 -37.13 -11.46 7.54
CA ARG A 241 -37.94 -11.53 8.77
C ARG A 241 -37.55 -10.49 9.84
N ASN A 242 -36.32 -9.99 9.82
CA ASN A 242 -35.79 -9.02 10.78
C ASN A 242 -35.80 -7.58 10.26
N TRP A 243 -36.25 -7.31 9.04
CA TRP A 243 -36.17 -5.96 8.46
C TRP A 243 -37.08 -4.95 9.17
N SER A 244 -38.28 -5.36 9.60
CA SER A 244 -39.21 -4.48 10.30
C SER A 244 -38.68 -4.03 11.68
N SER A 245 -37.87 -4.86 12.35
CA SER A 245 -37.18 -4.44 13.57
C SER A 245 -36.00 -3.53 13.27
N GLU A 246 -35.22 -3.80 12.23
CA GLU A 246 -34.11 -2.93 11.83
C GLU A 246 -34.57 -1.54 11.37
N ALA A 247 -35.63 -1.46 10.58
CA ALA A 247 -36.22 -0.21 10.14
C ALA A 247 -36.64 0.65 11.35
N ARG A 248 -37.32 0.04 12.33
CA ARG A 248 -37.70 0.68 13.59
C ARG A 248 -36.48 1.15 14.39
N ARG A 249 -35.44 0.31 14.52
CA ARG A 249 -34.18 0.66 15.20
C ARG A 249 -33.50 1.87 14.55
N LEU A 250 -33.58 1.97 13.23
CA LEU A 250 -32.98 3.05 12.44
C LEU A 250 -33.89 4.29 12.33
N GLY A 251 -35.12 4.23 12.83
CA GLY A 251 -36.08 5.34 12.78
C GLY A 251 -36.56 5.66 11.36
N ILE A 252 -36.72 4.64 10.51
CA ILE A 252 -37.26 4.75 9.15
C ILE A 252 -38.38 3.71 8.94
N ASP A 253 -39.20 3.91 7.91
CA ASP A 253 -40.22 2.92 7.55
C ASP A 253 -39.63 1.71 6.81
N PHE A 254 -40.43 0.64 6.70
CA PHE A 254 -40.04 -0.59 6.04
C PHE A 254 -39.71 -0.40 4.55
N ARG A 255 -40.47 0.42 3.82
CA ARG A 255 -40.26 0.65 2.38
C ARG A 255 -38.93 1.34 2.15
N ARG A 256 -38.57 2.29 3.02
CA ARG A 256 -37.29 2.97 3.00
C ARG A 256 -36.14 2.00 3.26
N TYR A 257 -36.27 1.14 4.27
CA TYR A 257 -35.27 0.10 4.55
C TYR A 257 -35.09 -0.87 3.38
N GLU A 258 -36.20 -1.34 2.78
CA GLU A 258 -36.18 -2.20 1.60
C GLU A 258 -35.52 -1.52 0.39
N ALA A 259 -35.77 -0.23 0.16
CA ALA A 259 -35.11 0.54 -0.90
C ALA A 259 -33.59 0.64 -0.69
N ILE A 260 -33.14 0.91 0.53
CA ILE A 260 -31.71 0.97 0.89
C ILE A 260 -31.03 -0.38 0.65
N MET A 261 -31.68 -1.47 1.07
CA MET A 261 -31.13 -2.81 0.87
C MET A 261 -31.08 -3.16 -0.62
N ASN A 262 -32.14 -2.88 -1.38
CA ASN A 262 -32.16 -3.08 -2.83
C ASN A 262 -31.05 -2.30 -3.53
N TYR A 263 -30.73 -1.08 -3.07
CA TYR A 263 -29.58 -0.32 -3.55
C TYR A 263 -28.26 -1.10 -3.34
N TYR A 264 -27.95 -1.55 -2.11
CA TYR A 264 -26.71 -2.27 -1.82
C TYR A 264 -26.63 -3.66 -2.46
N ASN A 265 -27.77 -4.35 -2.63
CA ASN A 265 -27.82 -5.65 -3.29
C ASN A 265 -27.53 -5.57 -4.79
N ARG A 266 -27.78 -4.43 -5.44
CA ARG A 266 -27.44 -4.19 -6.85
C ARG A 266 -25.96 -3.91 -7.06
N LEU A 267 -25.23 -3.49 -6.02
CA LEU A 267 -23.80 -3.23 -6.11
C LEU A 267 -23.05 -4.55 -6.25
N ARG A 268 -22.11 -4.60 -7.20
CA ARG A 268 -21.21 -5.74 -7.42
C ARG A 268 -19.99 -5.72 -6.49
N ASP A 269 -19.92 -4.76 -5.59
CA ASP A 269 -18.82 -4.60 -4.64
C ASP A 269 -18.66 -5.86 -3.77
N ARG A 270 -17.40 -6.29 -3.63
CA ARG A 270 -16.99 -7.43 -2.81
C ARG A 270 -16.30 -6.94 -1.54
N ALA A 271 -16.17 -7.85 -0.56
CA ALA A 271 -15.22 -7.64 0.52
C ALA A 271 -13.79 -7.72 -0.03
N ILE A 272 -12.93 -6.81 0.43
CA ILE A 272 -11.52 -6.74 0.02
C ILE A 272 -10.70 -7.51 1.03
N ARG A 273 -9.94 -8.50 0.57
CA ARG A 273 -8.99 -9.23 1.40
C ARG A 273 -7.58 -8.72 1.15
N VAL A 274 -6.84 -8.47 2.23
CA VAL A 274 -5.44 -8.04 2.25
C VAL A 274 -4.71 -8.95 3.22
N GLY A 275 -3.46 -9.33 2.93
CA GLY A 275 -2.73 -10.26 3.81
C GLY A 275 -2.07 -11.40 3.06
N LYS A 276 -1.79 -12.48 3.80
CA LYS A 276 -1.25 -13.70 3.22
C LYS A 276 -2.14 -14.24 2.09
N GLY A 277 -1.53 -14.50 0.93
CA GLY A 277 -2.25 -15.02 -0.24
C GLY A 277 -3.15 -13.99 -0.94
N ALA A 278 -3.06 -12.71 -0.58
CA ALA A 278 -3.78 -11.61 -1.18
C ALA A 278 -2.86 -10.39 -1.39
N PRO A 279 -3.24 -9.40 -2.20
CA PRO A 279 -2.43 -8.22 -2.42
C PRO A 279 -2.31 -7.33 -1.18
N PHE A 280 -1.14 -6.68 -1.06
CA PHE A 280 -0.92 -5.54 -0.17
C PHE A 280 -1.01 -4.25 -0.96
N PHE A 281 -1.65 -3.23 -0.38
CA PHE A 281 -1.88 -1.95 -1.05
C PHE A 281 -1.12 -0.82 -0.34
N TYR A 282 -0.58 0.09 -1.14
CA TYR A 282 0.20 1.22 -0.69
C TYR A 282 -0.43 2.52 -1.20
N TRP A 283 -0.57 3.49 -0.31
CA TRP A 283 -1.12 4.79 -0.67
C TRP A 283 -0.06 5.64 -1.37
N VAL A 284 -0.39 6.16 -2.55
CA VAL A 284 0.49 6.98 -3.38
C VAL A 284 -0.11 8.36 -3.71
N GLY A 285 -0.98 8.86 -2.83
CA GLY A 285 -1.57 10.19 -2.94
C GLY A 285 -2.74 10.28 -3.93
N ASP A 286 -3.09 9.18 -4.59
CA ASP A 286 -4.16 9.11 -5.59
C ASP A 286 -4.95 7.81 -5.37
N ALA A 287 -6.28 7.91 -5.34
CA ALA A 287 -7.13 6.74 -5.19
C ALA A 287 -7.29 5.97 -6.50
N ASP A 288 -7.19 6.64 -7.65
CA ASP A 288 -7.35 6.01 -8.95
C ASP A 288 -6.04 5.41 -9.49
N LYS A 289 -4.94 5.56 -8.74
CA LYS A 289 -3.66 4.88 -8.96
C LYS A 289 -3.19 4.26 -7.65
N ILE A 290 -3.26 2.94 -7.54
CA ILE A 290 -2.90 2.25 -6.30
C ILE A 290 -1.73 1.30 -6.58
N ALA A 291 -0.63 1.45 -5.85
CA ALA A 291 0.44 0.47 -5.90
C ALA A 291 0.03 -0.78 -5.12
N ALA A 292 0.14 -1.95 -5.75
CA ALA A 292 -0.19 -3.24 -5.15
C ALA A 292 0.94 -4.26 -5.30
N ALA A 293 1.14 -5.06 -4.26
CA ALA A 293 2.08 -6.18 -4.23
C ALA A 293 1.30 -7.51 -4.03
N PRO A 294 0.84 -8.16 -5.13
CA PRO A 294 -0.11 -9.29 -5.09
C PRO A 294 0.43 -10.59 -4.46
N GLU A 295 1.74 -10.85 -4.55
CA GLU A 295 2.34 -12.11 -4.10
C GLU A 295 3.53 -11.92 -3.17
N GLY A 296 3.53 -10.84 -2.40
CA GLY A 296 4.53 -10.65 -1.36
C GLY A 296 5.94 -10.48 -1.92
N ALA A 297 6.25 -9.32 -2.48
CA ALA A 297 7.57 -8.91 -2.98
C ALA A 297 8.00 -9.55 -4.32
N LYS A 298 7.10 -10.24 -5.03
CA LYS A 298 7.42 -10.84 -6.33
C LYS A 298 7.31 -9.87 -7.50
N PHE A 299 6.31 -8.99 -7.49
CA PHE A 299 6.13 -7.97 -8.51
C PHE A 299 5.17 -6.90 -8.01
N TRP A 300 5.20 -5.75 -8.66
CA TRP A 300 4.39 -4.57 -8.36
C TRP A 300 3.45 -4.29 -9.53
N VAL A 301 2.19 -3.95 -9.21
CA VAL A 301 1.15 -3.67 -10.21
C VAL A 301 0.29 -2.48 -9.83
N GLU A 302 -0.40 -1.93 -10.83
CA GLU A 302 -1.52 -1.01 -10.66
C GLU A 302 -2.73 -1.82 -10.15
N GLY A 303 -3.17 -1.51 -8.92
CA GLY A 303 -4.23 -2.22 -8.23
C GLY A 303 -5.60 -1.53 -8.27
N ALA A 304 -5.69 -0.25 -8.61
CA ALA A 304 -6.95 0.50 -8.58
C ALA A 304 -7.94 0.02 -9.64
N SER A 305 -7.44 -0.41 -10.80
CA SER A 305 -8.23 -0.98 -11.90
C SER A 305 -8.97 -2.27 -11.52
N ALA A 306 -8.48 -3.01 -10.52
CA ALA A 306 -9.13 -4.20 -9.99
C ALA A 306 -10.23 -3.90 -8.95
N LEU A 307 -10.45 -2.63 -8.61
CA LEU A 307 -11.33 -2.20 -7.53
C LEU A 307 -12.45 -1.31 -8.05
N SER A 308 -13.66 -1.45 -7.49
CA SER A 308 -14.74 -0.50 -7.70
C SER A 308 -14.51 0.81 -6.94
N ALA A 309 -15.27 1.87 -7.27
CA ALA A 309 -15.19 3.13 -6.53
C ALA A 309 -15.54 2.98 -5.04
N ASN A 310 -16.46 2.08 -4.67
CA ASN A 310 -16.79 1.82 -3.27
C ASN A 310 -15.69 1.01 -2.57
N GLU A 311 -15.11 0.04 -3.26
CA GLU A 311 -13.96 -0.71 -2.76
C GLU A 311 -12.77 0.21 -2.48
N ARG A 312 -12.47 1.13 -3.40
CA ARG A 312 -11.41 2.15 -3.23
C ARG A 312 -11.62 3.08 -2.03
N ARG A 313 -12.86 3.27 -1.57
CA ARG A 313 -13.15 4.09 -0.38
C ARG A 313 -12.87 3.39 0.94
N VAL A 314 -13.00 2.07 0.96
CA VAL A 314 -12.89 1.27 2.21
C VAL A 314 -11.55 0.58 2.35
N ILE A 315 -10.82 0.38 1.25
CA ILE A 315 -9.51 -0.28 1.27
C ILE A 315 -8.55 0.41 2.24
N ARG A 316 -7.69 -0.40 2.87
CA ARG A 316 -6.70 0.05 3.83
C ARG A 316 -5.30 -0.10 3.26
N PHE A 317 -4.49 0.92 3.47
CA PHE A 317 -3.17 1.05 2.90
C PHE A 317 -2.11 0.97 3.98
N SER A 318 -1.02 0.28 3.63
CA SER A 318 0.26 0.54 4.29
C SER A 318 0.75 1.91 3.85
N CYS A 319 1.20 2.72 4.81
CA CYS A 319 1.64 4.08 4.54
C CYS A 319 3.16 4.17 4.59
N ARG A 320 3.71 4.69 3.49
CA ARG A 320 5.13 4.80 3.25
C ARG A 320 5.48 6.24 2.87
N PRO A 321 5.66 7.14 3.84
CA PRO A 321 5.93 8.53 3.55
C PRO A 321 7.33 8.73 2.94
N PHE A 322 7.43 9.75 2.10
CA PHE A 322 8.65 10.17 1.41
C PHE A 322 9.12 11.51 1.95
N THR A 323 10.43 11.77 1.84
CA THR A 323 10.97 13.10 2.13
C THR A 323 10.51 14.08 1.05
N THR A 324 10.01 15.25 1.46
CA THR A 324 9.63 16.34 0.54
C THR A 324 10.83 17.17 0.07
N GLN A 325 12.00 16.93 0.67
CA GLN A 325 13.28 17.60 0.44
C GLN A 325 14.38 16.56 0.17
#